data_AF-A0A158KWL1-F1
#
_entry.id   AF-A0A158KWL1-F1
#
_cell.length_a   1.000
_cell.length_b   1.000
_cell.length_c   1.000
_cell.angle_alpha   90.00
_cell.angle_beta   90.00
_cell.angle_gamma   90.00
#
_symmetry.space_group_name_H-M   'P 1'
#
loop_
_entity.id
_entity.type
_entity.pdbx_description
1 polymer ?
#
loop_
_entity_poly.entity_id
_entity_poly.type
_entity_poly.pdbx_seq_one_letter_code
_entity_poly.pdbx_strand_id
1 'polypeptide(L)'
;MALYSRKLKALSELRRGAVVAIPADSAGAARALILLQNFTLLSFRDEAALHAAPADITSNRLRLKIRQVPHSKLADALSDASIVVMDSDDATRAGLAPARDGIGMEDARSPFAGVLAVRTADRAQPWVGPLIAAYQSDDVARFILVRYQDSVRRPW
;
A
#
# COMPACT_ATOMS: atom_id res chain seq x y z
N MET A 1 -0.58 2.21 0.94
CA MET A 1 -1.13 1.49 -0.25
C MET A 1 -2.51 0.91 0.09
N ALA A 2 -3.40 0.72 -0.88
CA ALA A 2 -4.73 0.15 -0.64
C ALA A 2 -5.24 -0.71 -1.81
N LEU A 3 -6.23 -1.55 -1.49
CA LEU A 3 -7.02 -2.38 -2.39
C LEU A 3 -8.28 -1.61 -2.79
N TYR A 4 -8.55 -1.50 -4.08
CA TYR A 4 -9.71 -0.80 -4.64
C TYR A 4 -10.53 -1.75 -5.51
N SER A 5 -11.84 -1.54 -5.57
CA SER A 5 -12.72 -2.29 -6.46
C SER A 5 -13.91 -1.45 -6.91
N ARG A 6 -14.33 -1.64 -8.17
CA ARG A 6 -15.65 -1.19 -8.67
C ARG A 6 -16.71 -2.29 -8.62
N LYS A 7 -16.30 -3.53 -8.33
CA LYS A 7 -17.15 -4.73 -8.42
C LYS A 7 -17.51 -5.31 -7.05
N LEU A 8 -16.66 -5.08 -6.05
CA LEU A 8 -16.78 -5.63 -4.71
C LEU A 8 -16.95 -4.50 -3.70
N LYS A 9 -17.79 -4.70 -2.70
CA LYS A 9 -17.89 -3.78 -1.54
C LYS A 9 -16.97 -4.17 -0.40
N ALA A 10 -16.60 -5.45 -0.32
CA ALA A 10 -15.74 -5.99 0.71
C ALA A 10 -14.90 -7.17 0.18
N LEU A 11 -13.76 -7.43 0.84
CA LEU A 11 -12.87 -8.55 0.47
C LEU A 11 -13.54 -9.93 0.63
N SER A 12 -14.54 -10.06 1.50
CA SER A 12 -15.31 -11.30 1.69
C SER A 12 -16.11 -11.70 0.45
N GLU A 13 -16.38 -10.77 -0.48
CA GLU A 13 -17.08 -11.05 -1.74
C GLU A 13 -16.15 -11.62 -2.82
N LEU A 14 -14.84 -11.68 -2.55
CA LEU A 14 -13.84 -12.13 -3.51
C LEU A 14 -14.05 -13.61 -3.86
N ARG A 15 -14.23 -13.87 -5.16
CA ARG A 15 -14.50 -15.21 -5.67
C ARG A 15 -13.23 -15.92 -6.11
N ARG A 16 -13.28 -17.25 -6.12
CA ARG A 16 -12.20 -18.07 -6.65
C ARG A 16 -11.93 -17.73 -8.12
N GLY A 17 -10.66 -17.57 -8.50
CA GLY A 17 -10.25 -17.20 -9.86
C GLY A 17 -10.32 -15.70 -10.18
N ALA A 18 -10.64 -14.86 -9.19
CA ALA A 18 -10.69 -13.42 -9.35
C ALA A 18 -9.35 -12.83 -9.82
N VAL A 19 -9.43 -11.76 -10.61
CA VAL A 19 -8.26 -11.04 -11.12
C VAL A 19 -7.87 -9.95 -10.13
N VAL A 20 -6.62 -9.93 -9.71
CA VAL A 20 -6.03 -8.89 -8.88
C VAL A 20 -4.94 -8.20 -9.69
N ALA A 21 -5.15 -6.91 -10.01
CA ALA A 21 -4.16 -6.09 -10.67
C ALA A 21 -3.22 -5.45 -9.63
N ILE A 22 -1.92 -5.56 -9.86
CA ILE A 22 -0.86 -4.97 -9.00
C ILE A 22 0.10 -4.15 -9.86
N PRO A 23 0.89 -3.23 -9.28
CA PRO A 23 1.94 -2.54 -10.02
C PRO A 23 2.93 -3.51 -10.68
N ALA A 24 3.47 -3.12 -11.84
CA ALA A 24 4.40 -3.95 -12.60
C ALA A 24 5.88 -3.72 -12.23
N ASP A 25 6.21 -2.61 -11.58
CA ASP A 25 7.54 -2.38 -11.05
C ASP A 25 7.79 -3.30 -9.83
N SER A 26 9.06 -3.63 -9.57
CA SER A 26 9.41 -4.61 -8.53
C SER A 26 9.00 -4.16 -7.12
N ALA A 27 9.14 -2.87 -6.80
CA ALA A 27 8.84 -2.37 -5.46
C ALA A 27 7.34 -2.31 -5.19
N GLY A 28 6.56 -1.79 -6.14
CA GLY A 28 5.11 -1.75 -6.09
C GLY A 28 4.49 -3.15 -6.07
N ALA A 29 5.03 -4.08 -6.87
CA ALA A 29 4.58 -5.48 -6.86
C ALA A 29 4.82 -6.15 -5.51
N ALA A 30 6.02 -6.03 -4.93
CA ALA A 30 6.34 -6.63 -3.64
C ALA A 30 5.44 -6.10 -2.52
N ARG A 31 5.27 -4.77 -2.44
CA ARG A 31 4.38 -4.14 -1.45
C ARG A 31 2.93 -4.57 -1.62
N ALA A 32 2.45 -4.67 -2.86
CA ALA A 32 1.09 -5.13 -3.15
C ALA A 32 0.89 -6.60 -2.71
N LEU A 33 1.86 -7.46 -2.97
CA LEU A 33 1.83 -8.86 -2.58
C LEU A 33 1.83 -9.03 -1.05
N ILE A 34 2.66 -8.27 -0.33
CA ILE A 34 2.67 -8.24 1.14
C ILE A 34 1.32 -7.74 1.68
N LEU A 35 0.72 -6.72 1.07
CA LEU A 35 -0.61 -6.26 1.46
C LEU A 35 -1.67 -7.36 1.32
N LEU A 36 -1.63 -8.12 0.21
CA LEU A 36 -2.52 -9.27 0.01
C LEU A 36 -2.29 -10.39 1.04
N GLN A 37 -1.04 -10.60 1.49
CA GLN A 37 -0.72 -11.52 2.59
C GLN A 37 -1.32 -11.05 3.91
N ASN A 38 -1.23 -9.76 4.22
CA ASN A 38 -1.80 -9.19 5.44
C ASN A 38 -3.33 -9.37 5.52
N PHE A 39 -4.00 -9.39 4.37
CA PHE A 39 -5.42 -9.75 4.26
C PHE A 39 -5.67 -11.26 4.12
N THR A 40 -4.67 -12.10 4.33
CA THR A 40 -4.73 -13.57 4.28
C THR A 40 -5.17 -14.15 2.92
N LEU A 41 -5.03 -13.37 1.84
CA LEU A 41 -5.42 -13.76 0.49
C LEU A 41 -4.36 -14.64 -0.19
N LEU A 42 -3.09 -14.42 0.16
CA LEU A 42 -1.92 -15.14 -0.32
C LEU A 42 -0.99 -15.46 0.86
N SER A 43 -0.04 -16.36 0.64
CA SER A 43 1.09 -16.57 1.56
C SER A 43 2.37 -16.74 0.75
N PHE A 44 3.49 -16.33 1.35
CA PHE A 44 4.82 -16.33 0.73
C PHE A 44 5.80 -17.10 1.60
N ARG A 45 6.98 -17.45 1.05
CA ARG A 45 8.12 -17.88 1.86
C ARG A 45 8.61 -16.71 2.72
N ASP A 46 8.95 -16.96 3.97
CA ASP A 46 9.48 -15.92 4.89
C ASP A 46 10.74 -15.23 4.32
N GLU A 47 11.53 -15.98 3.54
CA GLU A 47 12.73 -15.53 2.83
C GLU A 47 12.48 -14.39 1.83
N ALA A 48 11.25 -14.24 1.34
CA ALA A 48 10.89 -13.23 0.35
C ALA A 48 10.92 -11.80 0.92
N ALA A 49 10.78 -11.66 2.25
CA ALA A 49 10.86 -10.39 2.98
C ALA A 49 10.16 -9.21 2.26
N LEU A 50 10.89 -8.12 1.98
CA LEU A 50 10.40 -6.93 1.28
C LEU A 50 10.52 -7.01 -0.25
N HIS A 51 10.91 -8.17 -0.78
CA HIS A 51 11.22 -8.40 -2.19
C HIS A 51 10.32 -9.47 -2.82
N ALA A 52 9.14 -9.71 -2.22
CA ALA A 52 8.19 -10.71 -2.70
C ALA A 52 7.84 -10.56 -4.18
N ALA A 53 7.93 -11.67 -4.92
CA ALA A 53 7.49 -11.76 -6.30
C ALA A 53 6.34 -12.77 -6.44
N PRO A 54 5.57 -12.76 -7.55
CA PRO A 54 4.53 -13.75 -7.78
C PRO A 54 5.02 -15.20 -7.73
N ALA A 55 6.30 -15.44 -8.07
CA ALA A 55 6.93 -16.76 -8.00
C ALA A 55 7.16 -17.26 -6.56
N ASP A 56 7.08 -16.39 -5.55
CA ASP A 56 7.28 -16.73 -4.15
C ASP A 56 5.98 -17.13 -3.43
N ILE A 57 4.84 -17.09 -4.13
CA ILE A 57 3.53 -17.47 -3.59
C ILE A 57 3.52 -18.97 -3.27
N THR A 58 3.39 -19.31 -2.00
CA THR A 58 3.29 -20.70 -1.49
C THR A 58 1.85 -21.14 -1.30
N SER A 59 0.92 -20.21 -1.08
CA SER A 59 -0.50 -20.48 -0.91
C SER A 59 -1.36 -19.45 -1.62
N ASN A 60 -2.35 -19.94 -2.37
CA ASN A 60 -3.34 -19.14 -3.09
C ASN A 60 -4.69 -19.89 -3.10
N ARG A 61 -5.36 -19.96 -1.93
CA ARG A 61 -6.60 -20.74 -1.73
C ARG A 61 -7.72 -20.33 -2.70
N LEU A 62 -7.79 -19.05 -3.02
CA LEU A 62 -8.77 -18.49 -3.96
C LEU A 62 -8.32 -18.59 -5.42
N ARG A 63 -7.15 -19.17 -5.74
CA ARG A 63 -6.61 -19.24 -7.10
C ARG A 63 -6.67 -17.89 -7.82
N LEU A 64 -6.35 -16.81 -7.10
CA LEU A 64 -6.33 -15.45 -7.61
C LEU A 64 -5.35 -15.36 -8.78
N LYS A 65 -5.77 -14.65 -9.82
CA LYS A 65 -4.95 -14.36 -11.00
C LYS A 65 -4.27 -13.01 -10.78
N ILE A 66 -2.98 -13.04 -10.45
CA ILE A 66 -2.19 -11.83 -10.25
C ILE A 66 -1.76 -11.30 -11.61
N ARG A 67 -2.14 -10.05 -11.90
CA ARG A 67 -1.80 -9.37 -13.16
C ARG A 67 -0.98 -8.13 -12.84
N GLN A 68 0.26 -8.09 -13.31
CA GLN A 68 1.10 -6.91 -13.21
C GLN A 68 0.71 -5.90 -14.28
N VAL A 69 0.52 -4.64 -13.86
CA VAL A 69 0.02 -3.55 -14.70
C VAL A 69 0.88 -2.31 -14.45
N PRO A 70 1.35 -1.60 -15.50
CA PRO A 70 2.07 -0.34 -15.33
C PRO A 70 1.22 0.68 -14.56
N HIS A 71 1.84 1.56 -13.78
CA HIS A 71 1.14 2.59 -12.98
C HIS A 71 0.14 3.42 -13.80
N SER A 72 0.48 3.75 -15.04
CA SER A 72 -0.39 4.51 -15.96
C SER A 72 -1.67 3.78 -16.36
N LYS A 73 -1.80 2.48 -16.05
CA LYS A 73 -2.91 1.61 -16.42
C LYS A 73 -3.64 0.98 -15.22
N LEU A 74 -3.20 1.24 -13.99
CA LEU A 74 -3.87 0.71 -12.80
C LEU A 74 -5.31 1.23 -12.66
N ALA A 75 -5.54 2.52 -12.92
CA ALA A 75 -6.88 3.09 -12.90
C ALA A 75 -7.81 2.44 -13.94
N ASP A 76 -7.30 2.18 -15.16
CA ASP A 76 -8.05 1.52 -16.23
C ASP A 76 -8.45 0.09 -15.83
N ALA A 77 -7.58 -0.61 -15.09
CA ALA A 77 -7.81 -1.97 -14.61
C ALA A 77 -8.97 -2.10 -13.60
N LEU A 78 -9.49 -0.98 -13.06
CA LEU A 78 -10.70 -1.00 -12.23
C LEU A 78 -11.95 -1.45 -13.00
N SER A 79 -11.94 -1.36 -14.33
CA SER A 79 -13.05 -1.79 -15.19
C SER A 79 -13.18 -3.33 -15.27
N ASP A 80 -12.06 -4.05 -15.28
CA ASP A 80 -12.01 -5.47 -15.57
C ASP A 80 -11.51 -6.33 -14.39
N ALA A 81 -10.60 -5.84 -13.55
CA ALA A 81 -10.12 -6.55 -12.37
C ALA A 81 -11.18 -6.60 -11.25
N SER A 82 -11.09 -7.62 -10.41
CA SER A 82 -11.90 -7.71 -9.19
C SER A 82 -11.34 -6.81 -8.09
N ILE A 83 -10.02 -6.71 -8.01
CA ILE A 83 -9.28 -5.81 -7.11
C ILE A 83 -8.13 -5.17 -7.89
N VAL A 84 -7.88 -3.89 -7.66
CA VAL A 84 -6.66 -3.20 -8.09
C VAL A 84 -5.93 -2.69 -6.85
N VAL A 85 -4.63 -2.97 -6.76
CA VAL A 85 -3.78 -2.47 -5.68
C VAL A 85 -3.04 -1.23 -6.17
N MET A 86 -3.20 -0.11 -5.46
CA MET A 86 -2.62 1.18 -5.83
C MET A 86 -1.98 1.85 -4.61
N ASP A 87 -0.86 2.52 -4.83
CA ASP A 87 -0.31 3.46 -3.86
C ASP A 87 -1.15 4.76 -3.80
N SER A 88 -0.74 5.69 -2.95
CA SER A 88 -1.47 6.93 -2.74
C SER A 88 -1.42 7.86 -3.97
N ASP A 89 -0.34 7.85 -4.74
CA ASP A 89 -0.17 8.73 -5.89
C ASP A 89 -0.99 8.25 -7.08
N ASP A 90 -0.97 6.94 -7.36
CA ASP A 90 -1.80 6.28 -8.35
C ASP A 90 -3.29 6.49 -8.04
N ALA A 91 -3.70 6.27 -6.79
CA ALA A 91 -5.07 6.47 -6.35
C ALA A 91 -5.50 7.94 -6.51
N THR A 92 -4.65 8.88 -6.10
CA THR A 92 -4.93 10.32 -6.22
C THR A 92 -5.11 10.74 -7.67
N ARG A 93 -4.27 10.25 -8.61
CA ARG A 93 -4.44 10.51 -10.04
C ARG A 93 -5.73 9.94 -10.61
N ALA A 94 -6.25 8.86 -10.02
CA ALA A 94 -7.55 8.28 -10.34
C ALA A 94 -8.73 8.98 -9.63
N GLY A 95 -8.48 10.02 -8.83
CA GLY A 95 -9.50 10.71 -8.03
C GLY A 95 -9.96 9.92 -6.80
N LEU A 96 -9.21 8.88 -6.41
CA LEU A 96 -9.51 7.98 -5.31
C LEU A 96 -8.72 8.33 -4.05
N ALA A 97 -9.30 8.05 -2.90
CA ALA A 97 -8.66 8.18 -1.60
C ALA A 97 -8.73 6.85 -0.83
N PRO A 98 -7.61 6.35 -0.26
CA PRO A 98 -7.57 5.07 0.46
C PRO A 98 -8.65 4.87 1.51
N ALA A 99 -8.92 5.86 2.37
CA ALA A 99 -9.92 5.74 3.44
C ALA A 99 -11.36 5.82 2.94
N ARG A 100 -11.61 6.46 1.80
CA ARG A 100 -12.95 6.66 1.24
C ARG A 100 -13.36 5.53 0.29
N ASP A 101 -12.44 5.12 -0.57
CA ASP A 101 -12.73 4.25 -1.71
C ASP A 101 -12.05 2.87 -1.61
N GLY A 102 -11.13 2.69 -0.65
CA GLY A 102 -10.44 1.43 -0.43
C GLY A 102 -11.31 0.40 0.27
N ILE A 103 -11.23 -0.86 -0.17
CA ILE A 103 -11.86 -2.02 0.47
C ILE A 103 -10.89 -2.80 1.38
N GLY A 104 -9.67 -2.28 1.53
CA GLY A 104 -8.62 -2.78 2.40
C GLY A 104 -7.40 -1.88 2.28
N MET A 105 -6.89 -1.35 3.39
CA MET A 105 -5.77 -0.42 3.40
C MET A 105 -4.63 -0.98 4.25
N GLU A 106 -3.41 -0.69 3.81
CA GLU A 106 -2.20 -0.94 4.58
C GLU A 106 -2.22 -0.22 5.93
N ASP A 107 -1.74 -0.87 6.98
CA ASP A 107 -1.72 -0.29 8.32
C ASP A 107 -0.41 0.48 8.62
N ALA A 108 -0.39 1.15 9.78
CA ALA A 108 0.73 1.99 10.22
C ALA A 108 2.00 1.19 10.56
N ARG A 109 1.90 -0.12 10.77
CA ARG A 109 3.02 -1.03 11.07
C ARG A 109 3.72 -1.49 9.79
N SER A 110 3.30 -0.98 8.63
CA SER A 110 3.94 -1.29 7.37
C SER A 110 5.43 -0.93 7.38
N PRO A 111 6.31 -1.84 6.94
CA PRO A 111 7.73 -1.56 6.78
C PRO A 111 8.01 -0.52 5.68
N PHE A 112 6.99 -0.11 4.93
CA PHE A 112 7.04 0.92 3.89
C PHE A 112 6.65 2.31 4.40
N ALA A 113 6.63 2.52 5.73
CA ALA A 113 6.49 3.84 6.31
C ALA A 113 7.64 4.76 5.88
N GLY A 114 7.32 6.00 5.51
CA GLY A 114 8.33 7.01 5.23
C GLY A 114 9.15 7.33 6.48
N VAL A 115 10.45 7.54 6.31
CA VAL A 115 11.38 7.87 7.40
C VAL A 115 12.09 9.19 7.12
N LEU A 116 12.42 9.94 8.18
CA LEU A 116 13.38 11.03 8.10
C LEU A 116 14.79 10.43 8.07
N ALA A 117 15.51 10.63 6.96
CA ALA A 117 16.87 10.15 6.78
C ALA A 117 17.86 11.31 6.80
N VAL A 118 18.96 11.16 7.55
CA VAL A 118 20.10 12.08 7.60
C VAL A 118 21.40 11.30 7.39
N ARG A 119 22.49 11.97 7.01
CA ARG A 119 23.80 11.32 6.97
C ARG A 119 24.21 10.90 8.38
N THR A 120 24.97 9.82 8.50
CA THR A 120 25.46 9.33 9.81
C THR A 120 26.20 10.40 10.60
N ALA A 121 27.04 11.19 9.93
CA ALA A 121 27.79 12.29 10.55
C ALA A 121 26.90 13.41 11.09
N ASP A 122 25.67 13.53 10.58
CA ASP A 122 24.74 14.58 10.97
C ASP A 122 23.81 14.17 12.11
N ARG A 123 23.84 12.89 12.56
CA ARG A 123 22.88 12.35 13.54
C ARG A 123 22.81 13.17 14.84
N ALA A 124 23.92 13.73 15.29
CA ALA A 124 24.03 14.51 16.52
C ALA A 124 24.00 16.03 16.29
N GLN A 125 23.70 16.48 15.06
CA GLN A 125 23.68 17.91 14.77
C GLN A 125 22.51 18.59 15.48
N PRO A 126 22.69 19.82 16.01
CA PRO A 126 21.68 20.50 16.82
C PRO A 126 20.33 20.71 16.11
N TRP A 127 20.31 20.73 14.77
CA TRP A 127 19.08 20.91 13.99
C TRP A 127 18.22 19.65 13.87
N VAL A 128 18.77 18.46 14.13
CA VAL A 128 18.06 17.19 13.96
C VAL A 128 16.91 17.04 14.96
N GLY A 129 17.15 17.32 16.23
CA GLY A 129 16.12 17.24 17.28
C GLY A 129 14.93 18.18 17.00
N PRO A 130 15.15 19.48 16.72
CA PRO A 130 14.10 20.41 16.32
C PRO A 130 13.33 19.98 15.07
N LEU A 131 14.00 19.42 14.05
CA LEU A 131 13.33 18.91 12.85
C LEU A 131 12.37 17.77 13.19
N ILE A 132 12.83 16.79 13.98
CA ILE A 132 12.00 15.66 14.42
C ILE A 132 10.79 16.17 15.20
N ALA A 133 11.00 17.07 16.18
CA ALA A 133 9.93 17.62 17.00
C ALA A 133 8.90 18.42 16.18
N ALA A 134 9.36 19.23 15.21
CA ALA A 134 8.47 19.98 14.33
C ALA A 134 7.64 19.06 13.43
N TYR A 135 8.27 18.04 12.84
CA TYR A 135 7.59 17.07 11.99
C TYR A 135 6.58 16.21 12.77
N GLN A 136 6.92 15.85 14.01
CA GLN A 136 6.08 15.01 14.87
C GLN A 136 5.08 15.81 15.72
N SER A 137 4.93 17.11 15.46
CA SER A 137 4.04 18.00 16.21
C SER A 137 2.54 17.69 16.00
N ASP A 138 1.72 18.12 16.97
CA ASP A 138 0.26 17.99 16.90
C ASP A 138 -0.35 18.74 15.71
N ASP A 139 0.26 19.85 15.30
CA ASP A 139 -0.19 20.62 14.13
C ASP A 139 0.00 19.83 12.83
N VAL A 140 1.16 19.18 12.66
CA VAL A 140 1.40 18.30 11.50
C VAL A 140 0.49 17.09 11.55
N ALA A 141 0.30 16.49 12.73
CA ALA A 141 -0.63 15.39 12.91
C ALA A 141 -2.07 15.77 12.51
N ARG A 142 -2.54 16.93 12.96
CA ARG A 142 -3.86 17.46 12.63
C ARG A 142 -3.97 17.78 11.14
N PHE A 143 -2.94 18.38 10.54
CA PHE A 143 -2.90 18.63 9.11
C PHE A 143 -3.06 17.33 8.33
N ILE A 144 -2.30 16.28 8.67
CA ILE A 144 -2.38 14.98 8.00
C ILE A 144 -3.80 14.41 8.10
N LEU A 145 -4.38 14.41 9.30
CA LEU A 145 -5.72 13.90 9.54
C LEU A 145 -6.77 14.64 8.71
N VAL A 146 -6.75 15.97 8.70
CA VAL A 146 -7.73 16.80 8.00
C VAL A 146 -7.54 16.73 6.49
N ARG A 147 -6.29 16.85 6.02
CA ARG A 147 -5.97 16.95 4.58
C ARG A 147 -6.16 15.63 3.85
N TYR A 148 -5.80 14.52 4.50
CA TYR A 148 -5.82 13.18 3.91
C TYR A 148 -6.96 12.31 4.43
N GLN A 149 -7.78 12.80 5.35
CA GLN A 149 -8.99 12.11 5.83
C GLN A 149 -8.69 10.67 6.26
N ASP A 150 -7.65 10.49 7.07
CA ASP A 150 -7.16 9.18 7.56
C ASP A 150 -6.61 8.21 6.48
N SER A 151 -6.47 8.68 5.23
CA SER A 151 -5.84 7.91 4.14
C SER A 151 -4.32 7.79 4.26
N VAL A 152 -3.72 8.56 5.16
CA VAL A 152 -2.29 8.52 5.49
C VAL A 152 -2.18 8.22 6.98
N ARG A 153 -1.66 7.03 7.32
CA ARG A 153 -1.42 6.67 8.71
C ARG A 153 -0.09 7.22 9.19
N ARG A 154 -0.09 7.78 10.40
CA ARG A 154 1.13 8.30 11.05
C ARG A 154 1.98 7.12 11.55
N PRO A 155 3.30 7.13 11.29
CA PRO A 155 4.22 6.11 11.80
C PRO A 155 4.80 6.45 13.19
N TRP A 156 4.42 7.58 13.80
CA TRP A 156 4.79 8.00 15.15
C TRP A 156 3.56 8.22 16.04
#